data_AF-A0A8H5NND7-F1
#
_entry.id   AF-A0A8H5NND7-F1
#
_cell.length_a   1.000
_cell.length_b   1.000
_cell.length_c   1.000
_cell.angle_alpha   90.00
_cell.angle_beta   90.00
_cell.angle_gamma   90.00
#
_symmetry.space_group_name_H-M   'P 1'
#
loop_
_entity.id
_entity.type
_entity.pdbx_description
1 polymer ?
#
loop_
_entity_poly.entity_id
_entity_poly.type
_entity_poly.pdbx_seq_one_letter_code
_entity_poly.pdbx_strand_id
1 'polypeptide(L)'
;MAPKHQNEGGDTAPEAKKPKHGFRVGPENLPDGPWRRKVTKVKKELIHKAKVKKAYAKIKAREQQNVPASKTSEPVQDEAPVEGISEEKQPEEEGEEMHPTRQLMLADEAKAQENSVGEPTSDGNRRRTRRPGYYDKQLAKAAQRQEEAEMKRREFERRQEERAQKIAEREKFKKAMAKTRDRNGNKKLGRESSILLDKVRKLVAEK
;
A
#
# COMPACT_ATOMS: atom_id res chain seq x y z
N MET A 1 -39.95 -39.00 36.31
CA MET A 1 -38.53 -39.29 35.98
C MET A 1 -38.51 -40.13 34.72
N ALA A 2 -37.96 -39.64 33.62
CA ALA A 2 -37.88 -40.39 32.36
C ALA A 2 -36.53 -41.13 32.27
N PRO A 3 -36.49 -42.41 31.84
CA PRO A 3 -35.26 -43.17 31.75
C PRO A 3 -34.40 -42.70 30.56
N LYS A 4 -33.10 -42.61 30.83
CA LYS A 4 -32.05 -42.16 29.91
C LYS A 4 -31.73 -43.30 28.93
N HIS A 5 -32.01 -43.10 27.64
CA HIS A 5 -31.66 -44.08 26.60
C HIS A 5 -30.13 -44.29 26.54
N GLN A 6 -29.70 -45.50 26.85
CA GLN A 6 -28.36 -46.01 26.55
C GLN A 6 -28.37 -46.46 25.09
N ASN A 7 -27.47 -45.89 24.28
CA ASN A 7 -27.33 -46.25 22.87
C ASN A 7 -26.35 -47.42 22.79
N GLU A 8 -26.87 -48.63 22.61
CA GLU A 8 -26.12 -49.86 22.31
C GLU A 8 -25.38 -49.70 20.97
N GLY A 9 -24.13 -50.15 20.95
CA GLY A 9 -23.20 -49.96 19.84
C GLY A 9 -23.54 -50.81 18.62
N GLY A 10 -23.73 -50.15 17.47
CA GLY A 10 -23.62 -50.78 16.17
C GLY A 10 -22.17 -50.73 15.69
N ASP A 11 -21.46 -51.84 15.81
CA ASP A 11 -20.15 -52.07 15.18
C ASP A 11 -20.27 -52.01 13.65
N THR A 12 -20.08 -50.82 13.10
CA THR A 12 -19.66 -50.62 11.71
C THR A 12 -18.39 -49.77 11.75
N ALA A 13 -17.28 -50.37 11.32
CA ALA A 13 -15.98 -49.69 11.26
C ALA A 13 -16.12 -48.34 10.53
N PRO A 14 -15.53 -47.25 11.03
CA PRO A 14 -15.70 -45.96 10.39
C PRO A 14 -14.94 -45.95 9.05
N GLU A 15 -15.67 -46.05 7.94
CA GLU A 15 -15.12 -45.69 6.62
C GLU A 15 -14.42 -44.34 6.74
N ALA A 16 -13.15 -44.29 6.31
CA ALA A 16 -12.31 -43.11 6.41
C ALA A 16 -12.99 -41.92 5.71
N LYS A 17 -13.64 -41.07 6.51
CA LYS A 17 -14.39 -39.92 6.02
C LYS A 17 -13.42 -39.01 5.28
N LYS A 18 -13.68 -38.77 3.99
CA LYS A 18 -12.92 -37.82 3.18
C LYS A 18 -12.76 -36.50 3.95
N PRO A 19 -11.56 -35.89 3.97
CA PRO A 19 -11.34 -34.67 4.74
C PRO A 19 -12.33 -33.59 4.29
N LYS A 20 -13.21 -33.19 5.21
CA LYS A 20 -14.22 -32.16 4.94
C LYS A 20 -13.50 -30.87 4.60
N HIS A 21 -13.80 -30.32 3.43
CA HIS A 21 -13.19 -29.07 3.04
C HIS A 21 -13.69 -27.93 3.94
N GLY A 22 -12.78 -27.21 4.59
CA GLY A 22 -13.13 -26.12 5.51
C GLY A 22 -13.77 -24.92 4.82
N PHE A 23 -14.02 -23.85 5.57
CA PHE A 23 -14.69 -22.64 5.07
C PHE A 23 -14.05 -22.10 3.78
N ARG A 24 -14.80 -22.08 2.69
CA ARG A 24 -14.41 -21.57 1.36
C ARG A 24 -15.50 -20.63 0.85
N VAL A 25 -15.08 -19.63 0.07
CA VAL A 25 -15.99 -18.64 -0.52
C VAL A 25 -16.08 -18.93 -2.02
N GLY A 26 -17.10 -19.66 -2.46
CA GLY A 26 -17.34 -19.91 -3.89
C GLY A 26 -16.72 -21.20 -4.47
N PRO A 27 -16.88 -21.42 -5.79
CA PRO A 27 -16.63 -22.71 -6.44
C PRO A 27 -15.16 -23.14 -6.48
N GLU A 28 -14.92 -24.45 -6.45
CA GLU A 28 -13.56 -25.03 -6.37
C GLU A 28 -12.91 -25.35 -7.72
N ASN A 29 -13.60 -25.24 -8.85
CA ASN A 29 -13.00 -25.55 -10.16
C ASN A 29 -12.57 -24.29 -10.93
N LEU A 30 -12.33 -23.16 -10.24
CA LEU A 30 -11.79 -21.98 -10.92
C LEU A 30 -10.28 -22.15 -11.17
N PRO A 31 -9.78 -21.85 -12.39
CA PRO A 31 -8.35 -21.81 -12.66
C PRO A 31 -7.68 -20.72 -11.82
N ASP A 32 -6.40 -20.92 -11.46
CA ASP A 32 -5.65 -19.90 -10.72
C ASP A 32 -5.51 -18.65 -11.58
N GLY A 33 -6.21 -17.60 -11.16
CA GLY A 33 -6.47 -16.44 -11.98
C GLY A 33 -7.17 -15.34 -11.18
N PRO A 34 -7.55 -14.23 -11.84
CA PRO A 34 -8.10 -13.06 -11.16
C PRO A 34 -9.29 -13.38 -10.24
N TRP A 35 -10.13 -14.34 -10.65
CA TRP A 35 -11.33 -14.74 -9.92
C TRP A 35 -11.02 -15.55 -8.65
N ARG A 36 -10.04 -16.49 -8.69
CA ARG A 36 -9.52 -17.17 -7.49
C ARG A 36 -8.91 -16.19 -6.48
N ARG A 37 -8.18 -15.19 -6.98
CA ARG A 37 -7.58 -14.15 -6.13
C ARG A 37 -8.63 -13.30 -5.43
N LYS A 38 -9.72 -12.93 -6.14
CA LYS A 38 -10.87 -12.23 -5.53
C LYS A 38 -11.52 -13.09 -4.45
N VAL A 39 -11.81 -14.36 -4.74
CA VAL A 39 -12.38 -15.32 -3.79
C VAL A 39 -11.51 -15.47 -2.53
N THR A 40 -10.20 -15.64 -2.68
CA THR A 40 -9.27 -15.76 -1.56
C THR A 40 -9.18 -14.46 -0.75
N LYS A 41 -9.24 -13.30 -1.41
CA LYS A 41 -9.33 -11.99 -0.74
C LYS A 41 -10.60 -11.88 0.10
N VAL A 42 -11.78 -12.20 -0.45
CA VAL A 42 -13.05 -12.18 0.28
C VAL A 42 -13.01 -13.13 1.49
N LYS A 43 -12.45 -14.34 1.32
CA LYS A 43 -12.25 -15.28 2.44
C LYS A 43 -11.39 -14.67 3.55
N LYS A 44 -10.24 -14.06 3.20
CA LYS A 44 -9.35 -13.40 4.17
C LYS A 44 -10.04 -12.25 4.89
N GLU A 45 -10.80 -11.42 4.17
CA GLU A 45 -11.56 -10.31 4.75
C GLU A 45 -12.64 -10.77 5.73
N LEU A 46 -13.41 -11.82 5.40
CA LEU A 46 -14.42 -12.37 6.31
C LEU A 46 -13.81 -12.92 7.59
N ILE A 47 -12.69 -13.65 7.48
CA ILE A 47 -11.96 -14.16 8.63
C ILE A 47 -11.44 -13.02 9.49
N HIS A 48 -10.88 -11.97 8.88
CA HIS A 48 -10.38 -10.81 9.62
C HIS A 48 -11.49 -10.07 10.35
N LYS A 49 -12.62 -9.77 9.68
CA LYS A 49 -13.79 -9.14 10.30
C LYS A 49 -14.32 -9.97 11.48
N ALA A 50 -14.36 -11.30 11.36
CA ALA A 50 -14.77 -12.17 12.44
C ALA A 50 -13.78 -12.13 13.62
N LYS A 51 -12.47 -12.10 13.37
CA LYS A 51 -11.45 -11.95 14.43
C LYS A 51 -11.58 -10.62 15.16
N VAL A 52 -11.74 -9.51 14.42
CA VAL A 52 -11.95 -8.18 14.99
C VAL A 52 -13.21 -8.16 15.86
N LYS A 53 -14.33 -8.70 15.37
CA LYS A 53 -15.57 -8.82 16.15
C LYS A 53 -15.38 -9.63 17.43
N LYS A 54 -14.65 -10.75 17.38
CA LYS A 54 -14.36 -11.56 18.58
C LYS A 54 -13.48 -10.81 19.58
N ALA A 55 -12.42 -10.16 19.11
CA ALA A 55 -11.53 -9.37 19.95
C ALA A 55 -12.28 -8.20 20.61
N TYR A 56 -13.08 -7.49 19.83
CA TYR A 56 -13.92 -6.40 20.33
C TYR A 56 -14.94 -6.88 21.37
N ALA A 57 -15.64 -8.00 21.11
CA ALA A 57 -16.55 -8.59 22.08
C ALA A 57 -15.84 -8.98 23.39
N LYS A 58 -14.60 -9.47 23.30
CA LYS A 58 -13.78 -9.81 24.47
C LYS A 58 -13.38 -8.58 25.28
N ILE A 59 -12.96 -7.50 24.60
CA ILE A 59 -12.61 -6.23 25.25
C ILE A 59 -13.84 -5.62 25.91
N LYS A 60 -14.97 -5.54 25.19
CA LYS A 60 -16.22 -5.00 25.70
C LYS A 60 -16.71 -5.75 26.94
N ALA A 61 -16.62 -7.09 26.95
CA ALA A 61 -16.98 -7.88 28.13
C ALA A 61 -16.05 -7.61 29.32
N ARG A 62 -14.74 -7.46 29.08
CA ARG A 62 -13.77 -7.12 30.13
C ARG A 62 -13.99 -5.71 30.67
N GLU A 63 -14.27 -4.74 29.81
CA GLU A 63 -14.57 -3.36 30.21
C GLU A 63 -15.84 -3.32 31.05
N GLN A 64 -16.91 -4.00 30.64
CA GLN A 64 -18.15 -4.08 31.44
C GLN A 64 -17.95 -4.73 32.82
N GLN A 65 -17.03 -5.69 32.94
CA GLN A 65 -16.66 -6.29 34.23
C GLN A 65 -15.72 -5.41 35.06
N ASN A 66 -14.90 -4.57 34.40
CA ASN A 66 -13.95 -3.68 35.03
C ASN A 66 -14.51 -2.28 35.33
N VAL A 67 -15.73 -1.94 34.88
CA VAL A 67 -16.45 -0.76 35.36
C VAL A 67 -16.85 -1.09 36.81
N PRO A 68 -16.22 -0.46 37.82
CA PRO A 68 -16.68 -0.62 39.19
C PRO A 68 -18.11 -0.07 39.26
N ALA A 69 -19.00 -0.72 40.02
CA ALA A 69 -20.38 -0.32 40.25
C ALA A 69 -20.49 1.02 41.01
N SER A 70 -20.01 2.09 40.41
CA SER A 70 -19.91 3.43 40.96
C SER A 70 -20.04 4.41 39.80
N LYS A 71 -21.15 5.16 39.81
CA LYS A 71 -21.54 6.30 38.96
C LYS A 71 -22.59 6.00 37.90
N THR A 72 -23.78 5.67 38.37
CA THR A 72 -24.95 6.49 38.01
C THR A 72 -24.73 7.88 38.63
N SER A 73 -24.42 8.90 37.83
CA SER A 73 -24.49 10.30 38.26
C SER A 73 -24.64 11.24 37.07
N GLU A 74 -25.68 12.06 37.14
CA GLU A 74 -26.04 13.22 36.30
C GLU A 74 -24.96 14.33 36.27
N PRO A 75 -25.08 15.38 35.40
CA PRO A 75 -23.99 16.31 35.13
C PRO A 75 -23.96 17.50 36.10
N VAL A 76 -22.78 17.85 36.63
CA VAL A 76 -22.57 19.04 37.49
C VAL A 76 -21.30 19.79 37.07
N GLN A 77 -21.55 21.01 36.59
CA GLN A 77 -20.85 22.31 36.67
C GLN A 77 -19.39 22.40 37.15
N ASP A 78 -18.58 23.10 36.35
CA ASP A 78 -17.19 23.53 36.58
C ASP A 78 -17.10 24.73 37.53
N GLU A 79 -16.22 24.66 38.53
CA GLU A 79 -15.62 25.82 39.23
C GLU A 79 -14.14 25.53 39.48
N ALA A 80 -13.28 26.48 39.14
CA ALA A 80 -11.82 26.40 39.20
C ALA A 80 -11.24 27.23 40.36
N PRO A 81 -10.05 26.89 40.89
CA PRO A 81 -9.23 27.87 41.62
C PRO A 81 -7.90 28.18 40.91
N VAL A 82 -7.59 29.47 40.81
CA VAL A 82 -6.30 30.06 40.40
C VAL A 82 -5.71 30.80 41.59
N GLU A 83 -4.42 30.58 41.87
CA GLU A 83 -3.40 31.46 42.48
C GLU A 83 -2.20 30.52 42.78
N GLY A 84 -0.94 30.73 42.38
CA GLY A 84 -0.16 31.96 42.21
C GLY A 84 0.96 31.92 43.25
N ILE A 85 2.24 31.86 42.83
CA ILE A 85 3.43 32.53 43.40
C ILE A 85 4.73 31.82 42.95
N SER A 86 5.58 32.68 42.38
CA SER A 86 6.94 32.56 41.86
C SER A 86 8.02 32.52 42.95
N GLU A 87 9.11 31.80 42.70
CA GLU A 87 10.42 32.17 43.27
C GLU A 87 11.57 31.75 42.34
N GLU A 88 12.27 32.76 41.80
CA GLU A 88 13.52 32.68 41.05
C GLU A 88 14.70 32.55 42.01
N LYS A 89 15.65 31.65 41.71
CA LYS A 89 17.01 31.68 42.26
C LYS A 89 18.00 31.16 41.21
N GLN A 90 18.99 31.98 40.87
CA GLN A 90 20.22 31.63 40.16
C GLN A 90 21.37 32.47 40.75
N PRO A 91 22.66 32.14 40.51
CA PRO A 91 23.28 30.82 40.62
C PRO A 91 24.62 30.90 41.41
N GLU A 92 25.14 29.77 41.88
CA GLU A 92 26.54 29.65 42.35
C GLU A 92 27.31 28.77 41.36
N GLU A 93 28.47 29.24 40.93
CA GLU A 93 29.42 28.58 40.03
C GLU A 93 30.24 27.54 40.81
N GLU A 94 29.95 26.25 40.60
CA GLU A 94 30.90 25.17 40.87
C GLU A 94 30.87 24.20 39.67
N GLY A 95 32.05 23.71 39.28
CA GLY A 95 32.30 23.00 38.04
C GLY A 95 31.66 21.61 37.96
N GLU A 96 30.35 21.57 37.74
CA GLU A 96 29.62 20.37 37.34
C GLU A 96 29.77 20.15 35.83
N GLU A 97 30.26 18.98 35.43
CA GLU A 97 30.26 18.54 34.04
C GLU A 97 28.84 18.69 33.48
N MET A 98 28.65 19.67 32.59
CA MET A 98 27.35 20.06 32.05
C MET A 98 26.61 18.84 31.49
N HIS A 99 25.37 18.60 31.93
CA HIS A 99 24.53 17.49 31.46
C HIS A 99 24.53 17.42 29.92
N PRO A 100 24.61 16.24 29.29
CA PRO A 100 24.78 16.10 27.83
C PRO A 100 23.74 16.86 27.00
N THR A 101 22.50 16.96 27.51
CA THR A 101 21.43 17.76 26.90
C THR A 101 21.77 19.26 26.83
N ARG A 102 22.43 19.79 27.86
CA ARG A 102 22.83 21.21 27.92
C ARG A 102 24.00 21.48 26.98
N GLN A 103 24.91 20.52 26.81
CA GLN A 103 25.99 20.59 25.82
C GLN A 103 25.45 20.63 24.38
N LEU A 104 24.41 19.85 24.08
CA LEU A 104 23.75 19.89 22.77
C LEU A 104 23.10 21.25 22.50
N MET A 105 22.43 21.84 23.49
CA MET A 105 21.86 23.18 23.34
C MET A 105 22.93 24.26 23.12
N LEU A 106 24.03 24.21 23.87
CA LEU A 106 25.16 25.14 23.71
C LEU A 106 25.83 24.99 22.34
N ALA A 107 25.97 23.77 21.83
CA ALA A 107 26.50 23.51 20.50
C ALA A 107 25.58 24.05 19.39
N ASP A 108 24.26 23.90 19.55
CA ASP A 108 23.27 24.45 18.62
C ASP A 108 23.26 26.00 18.65
N GLU A 109 23.42 26.61 19.83
CA GLU A 109 23.54 28.06 19.98
C GLU A 109 24.82 28.62 19.34
N ALA A 110 25.97 27.97 19.56
CA ALA A 110 27.22 28.35 18.93
C ALA A 110 27.14 28.27 17.40
N LYS A 111 26.50 27.22 16.88
CA LYS A 111 26.27 27.04 15.43
C LYS A 111 25.27 28.04 14.86
N ALA A 112 24.28 28.46 15.65
CA ALA A 112 23.36 29.52 15.25
C ALA A 112 24.06 30.90 15.21
N GLN A 113 24.98 31.16 16.14
CA GLN A 113 25.77 32.40 16.15
C GLN A 113 26.80 32.45 15.02
N GLU A 114 27.44 31.34 14.66
CA GLU A 114 28.40 31.28 13.55
C GLU A 114 27.74 31.62 12.20
N ASN A 115 26.48 31.20 12.01
CA ASN A 115 25.69 31.54 10.83
C ASN A 115 25.17 33.00 10.79
N SER A 116 25.44 33.81 11.83
CA SER A 116 24.91 35.18 11.93
C SER A 116 25.90 36.29 11.57
N VAL A 117 27.18 35.97 11.33
CA VAL A 117 28.28 36.96 11.16
C VAL A 117 28.43 37.50 9.72
N GLY A 118 27.50 37.23 8.80
CA GLY A 118 27.70 37.59 7.40
C GLY A 118 26.46 37.84 6.56
N GLU A 119 25.53 38.69 6.99
CA GLU A 119 24.54 39.23 6.03
C GLU A 119 24.03 40.63 6.43
N PRO A 120 24.03 41.62 5.52
CA PRO A 120 23.51 42.95 5.80
C PRO A 120 22.01 42.87 6.11
N THR A 121 21.58 43.68 7.07
CA THR A 121 20.20 43.84 7.51
C THR A 121 19.27 44.23 6.35
N SER A 122 18.76 43.23 5.65
CA SER A 122 17.63 43.39 4.74
C SER A 122 16.35 43.14 5.53
N ASP A 123 15.72 44.22 6.00
CA ASP A 123 14.36 44.21 6.55
C ASP A 123 13.29 43.75 5.52
N GLY A 124 13.70 43.28 4.34
CA GLY A 124 12.84 42.60 3.36
C GLY A 124 12.82 41.07 3.46
N ASN A 125 13.80 40.43 4.12
CA ASN A 125 13.92 38.96 4.14
C ASN A 125 13.18 38.29 5.32
N ARG A 126 12.59 39.09 6.23
CA ARG A 126 11.74 38.62 7.34
C ARG A 126 10.32 38.22 6.92
N ARG A 127 10.00 38.23 5.62
CA ARG A 127 8.83 37.47 5.14
C ARG A 127 9.18 35.99 5.21
N ARG A 128 9.17 35.43 6.43
CA ARG A 128 9.20 33.99 6.72
C ARG A 128 8.49 33.29 5.57
N THR A 129 9.23 32.49 4.80
CA THR A 129 8.74 31.69 3.68
C THR A 129 7.27 31.37 3.89
N ARG A 130 6.38 32.03 3.15
CA ARG A 130 4.94 31.97 3.42
C ARG A 130 4.56 30.51 3.45
N ARG A 131 4.14 30.01 4.62
CA ARG A 131 3.66 28.63 4.76
C ARG A 131 2.59 28.44 3.68
N PRO A 132 2.69 27.40 2.84
CA PRO A 132 1.70 27.15 1.81
C PRO A 132 0.31 27.16 2.43
N GLY A 133 -0.60 27.93 1.84
CA GLY A 133 -1.98 28.00 2.28
C GLY A 133 -2.62 26.62 2.26
N TYR A 134 -3.76 26.48 2.95
CA TYR A 134 -4.50 25.22 3.01
C TYR A 134 -4.83 24.68 1.60
N TYR A 135 -5.15 25.58 0.66
CA TYR A 135 -5.50 25.25 -0.72
C TYR A 135 -4.27 24.94 -1.59
N ASP A 136 -3.14 25.61 -1.36
CA ASP A 136 -1.89 25.40 -2.12
C ASP A 136 -1.39 23.96 -1.97
N LYS A 137 -1.55 23.37 -0.78
CA LYS A 137 -1.22 21.95 -0.54
C LYS A 137 -2.12 20.99 -1.32
N GLN A 138 -3.38 21.37 -1.54
CA GLN A 138 -4.32 20.55 -2.32
C GLN A 138 -4.01 20.65 -3.82
N LEU A 139 -3.69 21.85 -4.31
CA LEU A 139 -3.24 22.06 -5.69
C LEU A 139 -1.94 21.31 -5.98
N ALA A 140 -0.96 21.36 -5.08
CA ALA A 140 0.29 20.62 -5.23
C ALA A 140 0.06 19.10 -5.28
N LYS A 141 -0.81 18.56 -4.42
CA LYS A 141 -1.19 17.14 -4.46
C LYS A 141 -1.96 16.76 -5.73
N ALA A 142 -2.78 17.67 -6.26
CA ALA A 142 -3.49 17.45 -7.51
C ALA A 142 -2.52 17.43 -8.71
N ALA A 143 -1.57 18.36 -8.75
CA ALA A 143 -0.52 18.40 -9.76
C ALA A 143 0.34 17.12 -9.73
N GLN A 144 0.82 16.72 -8.54
CA GLN A 144 1.58 15.47 -8.37
C GLN A 144 0.81 14.25 -8.88
N ARG A 145 -0.50 14.16 -8.59
CA ARG A 145 -1.34 13.07 -9.08
C ARG A 145 -1.53 13.09 -10.60
N GLN A 146 -1.62 14.28 -11.20
CA GLN A 146 -1.71 14.43 -12.65
C GLN A 146 -0.39 14.00 -13.32
N GLU A 147 0.75 14.46 -12.81
CA GLU A 147 2.08 14.06 -13.30
C GLU A 147 2.29 12.54 -13.19
N GLU A 148 1.97 11.93 -12.06
CA GLU A 148 2.06 10.47 -11.90
C GLU A 148 1.14 9.72 -12.89
N ALA A 149 -0.06 10.25 -13.15
CA ALA A 149 -0.99 9.65 -14.09
C ALA A 149 -0.49 9.79 -15.53
N GLU A 150 0.08 10.93 -15.90
CA GLU A 150 0.69 11.16 -17.20
C GLU A 150 1.91 10.27 -17.42
N MET A 151 2.78 10.14 -16.42
CA MET A 151 3.94 9.25 -16.51
C MET A 151 3.51 7.79 -16.73
N LYS A 152 2.49 7.32 -16.01
CA LYS A 152 1.91 5.99 -16.22
C LYS A 152 1.27 5.83 -17.60
N ARG A 153 0.59 6.87 -18.10
CA ARG A 153 0.00 6.86 -19.46
C ARG A 153 1.08 6.78 -20.52
N ARG A 154 2.14 7.58 -20.43
CA ARG A 154 3.28 7.56 -21.36
C ARG A 154 3.98 6.19 -21.35
N GLU A 155 4.19 5.59 -20.18
CA GLU A 155 4.77 4.23 -20.10
C GLU A 155 3.84 3.19 -20.75
N PHE A 156 2.53 3.31 -20.53
CA PHE A 156 1.55 2.43 -21.15
C PHE A 156 1.52 2.60 -22.68
N GLU A 157 1.50 3.84 -23.17
CA GLU A 157 1.55 4.17 -24.59
C GLU A 157 2.79 3.60 -25.27
N ARG A 158 3.99 3.80 -24.68
CA ARG A 158 5.23 3.19 -25.20
C ARG A 158 5.14 1.67 -25.29
N ARG A 159 4.61 1.01 -24.25
CA ARG A 159 4.44 -0.45 -24.25
C ARG A 159 3.40 -0.90 -25.30
N GLN A 160 2.36 -0.12 -25.54
CA GLN A 160 1.36 -0.41 -26.59
C GLN A 160 1.94 -0.20 -27.99
N GLU A 161 2.71 0.87 -28.20
CA GLU A 161 3.38 1.13 -29.47
C GLU A 161 4.38 0.02 -29.81
N GLU A 162 5.21 -0.42 -28.86
CA GLU A 162 6.12 -1.56 -29.08
C GLU A 162 5.37 -2.84 -29.45
N ARG A 163 4.24 -3.11 -28.77
CA ARG A 163 3.38 -4.26 -29.11
C ARG A 163 2.75 -4.10 -30.49
N ALA A 164 2.24 -2.91 -30.81
CA ALA A 164 1.63 -2.60 -32.09
C ALA A 164 2.63 -2.71 -33.23
N GLN A 165 3.86 -2.24 -33.04
CA GLN A 165 4.96 -2.40 -34.01
C GLN A 165 5.26 -3.89 -34.26
N LYS A 166 5.43 -4.69 -33.19
CA LYS A 166 5.65 -6.14 -33.31
C LYS A 166 4.50 -6.86 -34.02
N ILE A 167 3.25 -6.49 -33.72
CA ILE A 167 2.07 -7.05 -34.40
C ILE A 167 2.06 -6.64 -35.87
N ALA A 168 2.28 -5.36 -36.18
CA ALA A 168 2.29 -4.85 -37.54
C ALA A 168 3.40 -5.49 -38.39
N GLU A 169 4.59 -5.71 -37.83
CA GLU A 169 5.67 -6.43 -38.50
C GLU A 169 5.29 -7.88 -38.79
N ARG A 170 4.68 -8.57 -37.82
CA ARG A 170 4.19 -9.94 -37.99
C ARG A 170 3.09 -10.01 -39.06
N GLU A 171 2.18 -9.05 -39.09
CA GLU A 171 1.11 -8.96 -40.08
C GLU A 171 1.65 -8.65 -41.48
N LYS A 172 2.60 -7.70 -41.60
CA LYS A 172 3.31 -7.42 -42.85
C LYS A 172 4.01 -8.68 -43.37
N PHE A 173 4.73 -9.39 -42.50
CA PHE A 173 5.39 -10.66 -42.85
C PHE A 173 4.38 -11.73 -43.28
N LYS A 174 3.29 -11.91 -42.51
CA LYS A 174 2.21 -12.85 -42.85
C LYS A 174 1.57 -12.51 -44.20
N LYS A 175 1.31 -11.23 -44.47
CA LYS A 175 0.75 -10.75 -45.74
C LYS A 175 1.72 -10.98 -46.89
N ALA A 176 3.02 -10.77 -46.68
CA ALA A 176 4.05 -11.06 -47.68
C ALA A 176 4.12 -12.56 -48.00
N MET A 177 4.12 -13.43 -46.99
CA MET A 177 4.08 -14.90 -47.17
C MET A 177 2.75 -15.39 -47.76
N ALA A 178 1.63 -14.70 -47.53
CA ALA A 178 0.37 -15.04 -48.19
C ALA A 178 0.43 -14.75 -49.70
N LYS A 179 1.15 -13.70 -50.12
CA LYS A 179 1.33 -13.32 -51.53
C LYS A 179 2.25 -14.27 -52.30
N THR A 180 3.00 -15.13 -51.63
CA THR A 180 3.84 -16.13 -52.30
C THR A 180 3.09 -17.41 -52.65
N ARG A 181 1.88 -17.60 -52.13
CA ARG A 181 1.03 -18.74 -52.48
C ARG A 181 0.25 -18.46 -53.74
N ASP A 182 0.15 -19.48 -54.59
CA ASP A 182 -0.63 -19.46 -55.82
C ASP A 182 -2.12 -19.67 -55.55
N ARG A 183 -2.93 -19.48 -56.60
CA ARG A 183 -4.38 -19.73 -56.57
C ARG A 183 -4.72 -21.17 -56.17
N ASN A 184 -3.84 -22.11 -56.51
CA ASN A 184 -3.93 -23.53 -56.16
C ASN A 184 -3.37 -23.83 -54.76
N GLY A 185 -2.87 -22.82 -54.03
CA GLY A 185 -2.29 -22.96 -52.70
C GLY A 185 -0.82 -23.40 -52.66
N ASN A 186 -0.21 -23.66 -53.81
CA ASN A 186 1.20 -24.02 -53.94
C ASN A 186 2.11 -22.84 -53.60
N LYS A 187 3.24 -23.13 -52.95
CA LYS A 187 4.24 -22.15 -52.51
C LYS A 187 5.21 -21.82 -53.63
N LYS A 188 5.41 -20.52 -53.93
CA LYS A 188 6.44 -20.06 -54.86
C LYS A 188 7.77 -19.87 -54.13
N LEU A 189 8.60 -20.91 -54.13
CA LEU A 189 9.88 -20.94 -53.41
C LEU A 189 10.79 -19.74 -53.71
N GLY A 190 10.83 -19.25 -54.95
CA GLY A 190 11.65 -18.09 -55.31
C GLY A 190 11.19 -16.76 -54.70
N ARG A 191 9.89 -16.60 -54.39
CA ARG A 191 9.38 -15.41 -53.70
C ARG A 191 9.42 -15.57 -52.17
N GLU A 192 9.35 -16.80 -51.68
CA GLU A 192 9.46 -17.10 -50.24
C GLU A 192 10.89 -17.00 -49.75
N SER A 193 11.86 -17.44 -50.57
CA SER A 193 13.27 -17.43 -50.22
C SER A 193 13.75 -16.01 -49.90
N SER A 194 13.39 -14.99 -50.68
CA SER A 194 13.77 -13.60 -50.40
C SER A 194 13.20 -13.08 -49.07
N ILE A 195 11.91 -13.33 -48.81
CA ILE A 195 11.24 -12.91 -47.56
C ILE A 195 11.86 -13.60 -46.34
N LEU A 196 12.21 -14.88 -46.47
CA LEU A 196 12.86 -15.65 -45.40
C LEU A 196 14.30 -15.20 -45.18
N LEU A 197 15.05 -14.91 -46.25
CA LEU A 197 16.41 -14.38 -46.17
C LEU A 197 16.44 -13.01 -45.47
N ASP A 198 15.50 -12.12 -45.77
CA ASP A 198 15.39 -10.82 -45.08
C ASP A 198 15.11 -10.99 -43.58
N LYS A 199 14.29 -11.97 -43.20
CA LYS A 199 14.04 -12.30 -41.80
C LYS A 199 15.31 -12.83 -41.11
N VAL A 200 16.05 -13.73 -41.75
CA VAL A 200 17.32 -14.25 -41.22
C VAL A 200 18.34 -13.13 -41.07
N ARG A 201 18.45 -12.24 -42.06
CA ARG A 201 19.35 -11.07 -41.99
C ARG A 201 19.03 -10.19 -40.79
N LYS A 202 17.76 -9.91 -40.51
CA LYS A 202 17.34 -9.15 -39.32
C LYS A 202 17.71 -9.87 -38.02
N LEU A 203 17.44 -11.17 -37.91
CA LEU A 203 17.78 -11.96 -36.72
C LEU A 203 19.29 -12.05 -36.46
N VAL A 204 20.10 -12.03 -37.52
CA VAL A 204 21.57 -12.01 -37.40
C VAL A 204 22.06 -10.61 -37.02
N ALA A 205 21.42 -9.54 -37.48
CA ALA A 205 21.79 -8.16 -37.14
C ALA A 205 21.36 -7.73 -35.72
N GLU A 206 20.35 -8.39 -35.14
CA GLU A 206 19.88 -8.17 -33.76
C GLU A 206 20.70 -8.93 -32.70
N LYS A 207 21.68 -9.75 -33.13
CA LYS A 207 22.61 -10.49 -32.28
C LYS A 207 23.91 -9.73 -32.09
#